data_AF-V5H9Y2-F1
#
_entry.id   AF-V5H9Y2-F1
#
_cell.length_a   1.000
_cell.length_b   1.000
_cell.length_c   1.000
_cell.angle_alpha   90.00
_cell.angle_beta   90.00
_cell.angle_gamma   90.00
#
_symmetry.space_group_name_H-M   'P 1'
#
loop_
_entity.id
_entity.type
_entity.pdbx_description
1 polymer ?
#
loop_
_entity_poly.entity_id
_entity_poly.type
_entity_poly.pdbx_seq_one_letter_code
_entity_poly.pdbx_strand_id
1 'polypeptide(L)'
;LVCHIREQFFQRCLEAEFMCVCDIRKESAEVIQELNLAQLTVVHVNAVGKNAADDKLKQCMRRFVDIHGSLAVLVLISGDVNFSTMLSDFRHRKQVHIILVCRGSAPEALMACANEWHDFAQMAAAVPFRTPQPKGGSQCCDLMVHNLPLDKEPSLVHSRLRQLSDNCGGRVLSIVGDSARLRFSTPDDTRRACKRMDGEDVFGRK
;
A
#
# COMPACT_ATOMS: atom_id res chain seq x y z
N LEU A 1 9.05 -1.13 2.26
CA LEU A 1 10.09 -0.32 1.58
C LEU A 1 10.93 0.46 2.57
N VAL A 2 10.32 1.25 3.45
CA VAL A 2 11.02 2.06 4.47
C VAL A 2 12.01 1.24 5.31
N CYS A 3 11.59 0.08 5.84
CA CYS A 3 12.49 -0.79 6.62
C CYS A 3 13.71 -1.24 5.81
N HIS A 4 13.50 -1.62 4.54
CA HIS A 4 14.59 -2.03 3.64
C HIS A 4 15.57 -0.87 3.38
N ILE A 5 15.09 0.35 3.18
CA ILE A 5 15.94 1.54 3.02
C ILE A 5 16.79 1.77 4.28
N ARG A 6 16.19 1.66 5.48
CA ARG A 6 16.92 1.77 6.75
C ARG A 6 17.98 0.69 6.90
N GLU A 7 17.64 -0.56 6.64
CA GLU A 7 18.57 -1.69 6.73
C GLU A 7 19.75 -1.57 5.75
N GLN A 8 19.52 -1.00 4.57
CA GLN A 8 20.56 -0.81 3.56
C GLN A 8 21.50 0.35 3.92
N PHE A 9 20.97 1.51 4.32
CA PHE A 9 21.79 2.72 4.44
C PHE A 9 22.23 3.05 5.87
N PHE A 10 21.57 2.53 6.91
CA PHE A 10 21.75 3.02 8.28
C PHE A 10 22.66 2.14 9.14
N GLN A 11 23.26 1.10 8.59
CA GLN A 11 24.16 0.22 9.35
C GLN A 11 25.37 0.97 9.94
N ARG A 12 25.72 2.14 9.40
CA ARG A 12 26.88 2.94 9.80
C ARG A 12 26.53 4.40 10.18
N CYS A 13 25.25 4.73 10.27
CA CYS A 13 24.79 6.11 10.49
C CYS A 13 23.58 6.15 11.43
N LEU A 14 23.44 7.23 12.19
CA LEU A 14 22.24 7.49 13.00
C LEU A 14 21.20 8.22 12.14
N GLU A 15 19.94 7.77 12.19
CA GLU A 15 18.82 8.48 11.56
C GLU A 15 18.64 9.81 12.29
N ALA A 16 18.91 10.92 11.59
CA ALA A 16 18.62 12.26 12.10
C ALA A 16 17.27 12.79 11.57
N GLU A 17 16.94 12.51 10.31
CA GLU A 17 15.66 12.87 9.72
C GLU A 17 15.27 11.85 8.64
N PHE A 18 14.01 11.41 8.66
CA PHE A 18 13.42 10.65 7.56
C PHE A 18 12.01 11.20 7.28
N MET A 19 11.87 11.86 6.13
CA MET A 19 10.63 12.51 5.72
C MET A 19 10.26 12.26 4.26
N CYS A 20 8.97 12.41 3.96
CA CYS A 20 8.46 12.48 2.60
C CYS A 20 7.59 13.71 2.43
N VAL A 21 7.63 14.32 1.25
CA VAL A 21 6.83 15.49 0.90
C VAL A 21 5.84 15.10 -0.18
N CYS A 22 4.54 15.16 0.11
CA CYS A 22 3.50 14.77 -0.85
C CYS A 22 2.17 15.51 -0.61
N ASP A 23 1.30 15.54 -1.62
CA ASP A 23 -0.09 15.96 -1.43
C ASP A 23 -0.89 14.79 -0.87
N ILE A 24 -1.06 14.76 0.45
CA ILE A 24 -1.85 13.76 1.20
C ILE A 24 -3.24 13.51 0.56
N ARG A 25 -3.84 14.50 -0.13
CA ARG A 25 -5.16 14.32 -0.77
C ARG A 25 -5.10 13.52 -2.08
N LYS A 26 -3.92 13.39 -2.68
CA LYS A 26 -3.68 12.59 -3.89
C LYS A 26 -3.21 11.18 -3.59
N GLU A 27 -2.69 10.95 -2.38
CA GLU A 27 -2.22 9.64 -1.93
C GLU A 27 -3.34 8.84 -1.25
N SER A 28 -3.22 7.51 -1.23
CA SER A 28 -4.18 6.67 -0.53
C SER A 28 -4.01 6.79 0.99
N ALA A 29 -5.12 6.71 1.73
CA ALA A 29 -5.08 6.73 3.19
C ALA A 29 -4.24 5.57 3.77
N GLU A 30 -4.21 4.43 3.10
CA GLU A 30 -3.40 3.26 3.47
C GLU A 30 -1.90 3.57 3.37
N VAL A 31 -1.45 4.19 2.27
CA VAL A 31 -0.05 4.60 2.10
C VAL A 31 0.35 5.61 3.18
N ILE A 32 -0.48 6.62 3.43
CA ILE A 32 -0.19 7.63 4.46
C ILE A 32 -0.13 6.99 5.86
N GLN A 33 -1.03 6.04 6.15
CA GLN A 33 -1.01 5.31 7.41
C GLN A 33 0.26 4.45 7.55
N GLU A 34 0.67 3.75 6.49
CA GLU A 34 1.91 2.95 6.49
C GLU A 34 3.16 3.82 6.70
N LEU A 35 3.23 4.99 6.07
CA LEU A 35 4.32 5.95 6.27
C LEU A 35 4.36 6.43 7.73
N ASN A 36 3.21 6.77 8.32
CA ASN A 36 3.12 7.17 9.72
C ASN A 36 3.51 6.02 10.68
N LEU A 37 3.05 4.80 10.42
CA LEU A 37 3.42 3.60 11.20
C LEU A 37 4.92 3.30 11.11
N ALA A 38 5.54 3.60 9.98
CA ALA A 38 6.99 3.51 9.79
C ALA A 38 7.77 4.66 10.45
N GLN A 39 7.11 5.54 11.23
CA GLN A 39 7.72 6.71 11.87
C GLN A 39 8.37 7.68 10.87
N LEU A 40 7.77 7.82 9.69
CA LEU A 40 8.18 8.83 8.71
C LEU A 40 7.45 10.14 8.95
N THR A 41 8.18 11.25 8.82
CA THR A 41 7.56 12.57 8.83
C THR A 41 6.92 12.85 7.48
N VAL A 42 5.59 12.82 7.40
CA VAL A 42 4.84 13.16 6.18
C VAL A 42 4.55 14.66 6.15
N VAL A 43 5.18 15.38 5.23
CA VAL A 43 4.97 16.82 5.04
C VAL A 43 3.94 17.03 3.93
N HIS A 44 2.78 17.57 4.29
CA HIS A 44 1.76 17.92 3.33
C HIS A 44 2.17 19.16 2.51
N VAL A 45 2.07 19.05 1.19
CA VAL A 45 2.13 20.19 0.27
C VAL A 45 0.92 20.18 -0.66
N ASN A 46 0.42 21.37 -0.97
CA ASN A 46 -0.69 21.51 -1.91
C ASN A 46 -0.16 21.40 -3.35
N ALA A 47 -0.66 20.43 -4.12
CA ALA A 47 -0.22 20.19 -5.49
C ALA A 47 -0.57 21.30 -6.50
N VAL A 48 -1.28 22.37 -6.09
CA VAL A 48 -1.52 23.56 -6.91
C VAL A 48 -0.20 24.31 -7.18
N GLY A 49 0.79 24.21 -6.28
CA GLY A 49 2.14 24.72 -6.52
C GLY A 49 3.00 23.68 -7.25
N LYS A 50 3.26 23.89 -8.54
CA LYS A 50 4.01 22.94 -9.41
C LYS A 50 5.36 22.48 -8.84
N ASN A 51 5.99 23.30 -7.99
CA ASN A 51 7.30 23.02 -7.38
C ASN A 51 7.26 23.04 -5.84
N ALA A 52 6.08 23.08 -5.21
CA ALA A 52 5.98 23.24 -3.76
C ALA A 52 6.62 22.07 -2.99
N ALA A 53 6.53 20.85 -3.54
CA ALA A 53 7.19 19.68 -2.98
C ALA A 53 8.72 19.82 -3.05
N ASP A 54 9.24 20.19 -4.22
CA ASP A 54 10.67 20.33 -4.47
C ASP A 54 11.28 21.43 -3.62
N ASP A 55 10.61 22.59 -3.53
CA ASP A 55 11.06 23.70 -2.71
C ASP A 55 11.11 23.33 -1.24
N LYS A 56 10.15 22.52 -0.77
CA LYS A 56 10.14 22.03 0.60
C LYS A 56 11.26 21.02 0.86
N LEU A 57 11.49 20.06 -0.05
CA LEU A 57 12.62 19.13 0.01
C LEU A 57 13.94 19.91 0.04
N LYS A 58 14.13 20.87 -0.87
CA LYS A 58 15.29 21.76 -0.93
C LYS A 58 15.50 22.53 0.37
N GLN A 59 14.43 22.96 1.04
CA GLN A 59 14.51 23.64 2.33
C GLN A 59 14.97 22.69 3.44
N CYS A 60 14.38 21.50 3.53
CA CYS A 60 14.73 20.50 4.55
C CYS A 60 16.16 20.01 4.37
N MET A 61 16.58 19.69 3.14
CA MET A 61 17.96 19.27 2.84
C MET A 61 18.97 20.36 3.22
N ARG A 62 18.71 21.63 2.90
CA ARG A 62 19.59 22.75 3.31
C ARG A 62 19.71 22.82 4.82
N ARG A 63 18.57 22.77 5.53
CA ARG A 63 18.55 22.79 7.00
C ARG A 63 19.35 21.63 7.59
N PHE A 64 19.18 20.42 7.06
CA PHE A 64 19.93 19.24 7.48
C PHE A 64 21.44 19.44 7.30
N VAL A 65 21.87 19.88 6.11
CA VAL A 65 23.29 20.09 5.81
C VAL A 65 23.89 21.21 6.66
N ASP A 66 23.14 22.26 6.96
CA ASP A 66 23.60 23.35 7.82
C ASP A 66 23.70 22.95 9.30
N ILE A 67 22.87 22.03 9.77
CA ILE A 67 22.91 21.51 11.15
C ILE A 67 24.02 20.47 11.33
N HIS A 68 24.13 19.51 10.41
CA HIS A 68 25.01 18.34 10.57
C HIS A 68 26.39 18.53 9.91
N GLY A 69 26.49 19.38 8.88
CA GLY A 69 27.76 19.72 8.24
C GLY A 69 28.46 18.57 7.53
N SER A 70 29.78 18.68 7.42
CA SER A 70 30.67 17.67 6.82
C SER A 70 30.63 16.38 7.62
N LEU A 71 30.55 15.23 6.94
CA LEU A 71 30.33 13.86 7.48
C LEU A 71 28.87 13.41 7.59
N ALA A 72 27.90 14.26 7.25
CA ALA A 72 26.52 13.82 7.12
C ALA A 72 26.32 12.96 5.86
N VAL A 73 25.41 11.99 5.94
CA VAL A 73 24.93 11.22 4.79
C VAL A 73 23.54 11.71 4.44
N LEU A 74 23.34 12.10 3.17
CA LEU A 74 22.05 12.52 2.65
C LEU A 74 21.58 11.52 1.62
N VAL A 75 20.45 10.86 1.91
CA VAL A 75 19.78 9.94 0.99
C VAL A 75 18.61 10.66 0.33
N LEU A 76 18.69 10.89 -0.99
CA LEU A 76 17.60 11.49 -1.75
C LEU A 76 16.93 10.42 -2.62
N ILE A 77 15.62 10.23 -2.42
CA ILE A 77 14.79 9.37 -3.27
C ILE A 77 14.04 10.26 -4.27
N SER A 78 14.66 10.55 -5.41
CA SER A 78 14.08 11.40 -6.46
C SER A 78 14.77 11.16 -7.80
N GLY A 79 14.02 11.37 -8.89
CA GLY A 79 14.54 11.35 -10.26
C GLY A 79 14.63 12.72 -10.91
N ASP A 80 14.36 13.81 -10.18
CA ASP A 80 14.31 15.15 -10.75
C ASP A 80 15.71 15.79 -10.84
N VAL A 81 16.07 16.26 -12.04
CA VAL A 81 17.33 16.96 -12.32
C VAL A 81 17.43 18.30 -11.59
N ASN A 82 16.32 18.89 -11.16
CA ASN A 82 16.26 20.16 -10.43
C ASN A 82 17.02 20.17 -9.09
N PHE A 83 17.41 18.99 -8.59
CA PHE A 83 18.24 18.85 -7.39
C PHE A 83 19.75 18.88 -7.69
N SER A 84 20.18 18.68 -8.93
CA SER A 84 21.60 18.52 -9.33
C SER A 84 22.51 19.63 -8.78
N THR A 85 22.18 20.90 -9.01
CA THR A 85 22.99 22.04 -8.53
C THR A 85 23.16 22.02 -7.02
N MET A 86 22.09 21.72 -6.28
CA MET A 86 22.11 21.67 -4.82
C MET A 86 22.93 20.48 -4.30
N LEU A 87 22.77 19.30 -4.91
CA LEU A 87 23.54 18.12 -4.53
C LEU A 87 25.04 18.32 -4.80
N SER A 88 25.38 18.94 -5.93
CA SER A 88 26.76 19.29 -6.27
C SER A 88 27.38 20.22 -5.22
N ASP A 89 26.64 21.26 -4.80
CA ASP A 89 27.09 22.17 -3.74
C ASP A 89 27.29 21.43 -2.40
N PHE A 90 26.35 20.57 -2.00
CA PHE A 90 26.47 19.80 -0.76
C PHE A 90 27.66 18.84 -0.77
N ARG A 91 27.89 18.16 -1.90
CA ARG A 91 29.02 17.24 -2.06
C ARG A 91 30.35 17.98 -2.03
N HIS A 92 30.52 19.00 -2.88
CA HIS A 92 31.84 19.61 -3.08
C HIS A 92 32.18 20.67 -2.04
N ARG A 93 31.20 21.47 -1.60
CA ARG A 93 31.45 22.58 -0.65
C ARG A 93 31.25 22.16 0.79
N LYS A 94 30.23 21.35 1.06
CA LYS A 94 29.87 20.93 2.43
C LYS A 94 30.40 19.54 2.80
N GLN A 95 31.01 18.81 1.84
CA GLN A 95 31.59 17.47 2.05
C GLN A 95 30.58 16.49 2.66
N VAL A 96 29.33 16.57 2.19
CA VAL A 96 28.24 15.65 2.54
C VAL A 96 28.28 14.46 1.60
N HIS A 97 28.09 13.25 2.13
CA HIS A 97 28.00 12.05 1.32
C HIS A 97 26.59 11.92 0.75
N ILE A 98 26.46 12.00 -0.58
CA ILE A 98 25.18 11.98 -1.28
C ILE A 98 24.89 10.59 -1.82
N ILE A 99 23.79 9.98 -1.38
CA ILE A 99 23.25 8.73 -1.93
C ILE A 99 21.95 9.05 -2.68
N LEU A 100 21.90 8.73 -3.96
CA LEU A 100 20.73 8.96 -4.80
C LEU A 100 19.98 7.65 -5.05
N VAL A 101 18.67 7.63 -4.79
CA VAL A 101 17.80 6.52 -5.17
C VAL A 101 16.85 7.01 -6.24
N CYS A 102 17.01 6.50 -7.45
CA CYS A 102 16.25 6.94 -8.62
C CYS A 102 15.88 5.72 -9.48
N ARG A 103 14.87 5.85 -10.33
CA ARG A 103 14.58 4.82 -11.34
C ARG A 103 15.72 4.81 -12.36
N GLY A 104 16.17 3.64 -12.83
CA GLY A 104 17.39 3.46 -13.66
C GLY A 104 17.56 4.27 -14.96
N SER A 105 16.67 5.21 -15.29
CA SER A 105 16.78 6.17 -16.40
C SER A 105 17.07 7.60 -15.93
N ALA A 106 17.69 7.78 -14.77
CA ALA A 106 17.97 9.11 -14.25
C ALA A 106 18.97 9.88 -15.16
N PRO A 107 18.83 11.21 -15.28
CA PRO A 107 19.75 12.02 -16.07
C PRO A 107 21.20 11.90 -15.57
N GLU A 108 22.16 11.76 -16.48
CA GLU A 108 23.59 11.64 -16.15
C GLU A 108 24.10 12.80 -15.30
N ALA A 109 23.62 14.02 -15.56
CA ALA A 109 23.94 15.20 -14.77
C ALA A 109 23.55 15.07 -13.28
N LEU A 110 22.45 14.37 -12.98
CA LEU A 110 22.02 14.14 -11.61
C LEU A 110 22.87 13.05 -10.94
N MET A 111 23.14 11.96 -11.65
CA MET A 111 23.98 10.86 -11.15
C MET A 111 25.41 11.32 -10.86
N ALA A 112 25.98 12.18 -11.72
CA ALA A 112 27.30 12.76 -11.52
C ALA A 112 27.42 13.59 -10.22
N CYS A 113 26.31 14.13 -9.71
CA CYS A 113 26.28 14.90 -8.47
C CYS A 113 26.27 14.03 -7.21
N ALA A 114 25.96 12.73 -7.31
CA ALA A 114 25.92 11.80 -6.18
C ALA A 114 27.25 11.07 -5.98
N ASN A 115 27.51 10.62 -4.75
CA ASN A 115 28.62 9.72 -4.45
C ASN A 115 28.27 8.28 -4.83
N GLU A 116 27.03 7.87 -4.56
CA GLU A 116 26.50 6.55 -4.84
C GLU A 116 25.06 6.67 -5.37
N TRP A 117 24.64 5.73 -6.21
CA TRP A 117 23.27 5.68 -6.68
C TRP A 117 22.72 4.26 -6.71
N HIS A 118 21.40 4.13 -6.47
CA HIS A 118 20.69 2.85 -6.46
C HIS A 118 19.42 2.92 -7.29
N ASP A 119 19.10 1.84 -7.99
CA ASP A 119 17.85 1.71 -8.73
C ASP A 119 16.68 1.48 -7.77
N PHE A 120 15.76 2.43 -7.73
CA PHE A 120 14.54 2.35 -6.94
C PHE A 120 13.73 1.07 -7.26
N ALA A 121 13.66 0.67 -8.54
CA ALA A 121 12.87 -0.49 -8.95
C ALA A 121 13.46 -1.79 -8.37
N GLN A 122 14.78 -1.91 -8.34
CA GLN A 122 15.47 -3.06 -7.77
C GLN A 122 15.29 -3.11 -6.25
N MET A 123 15.42 -1.96 -5.57
CA MET A 123 15.16 -1.87 -4.13
C MET A 123 13.71 -2.18 -3.78
N ALA A 124 12.76 -1.72 -4.60
CA ALA A 124 11.34 -1.99 -4.39
C ALA A 124 10.99 -3.47 -4.67
N ALA A 125 11.64 -4.10 -5.65
CA ALA A 125 11.43 -5.52 -5.97
C ALA A 125 11.90 -6.47 -4.87
N ALA A 126 12.92 -6.07 -4.10
CA ALA A 126 13.40 -6.81 -2.93
C ALA A 126 12.40 -6.80 -1.75
N VAL A 127 11.40 -5.93 -1.81
CA VAL A 127 10.34 -5.86 -0.81
C VAL A 127 9.11 -6.57 -1.36
N PRO A 128 8.51 -7.54 -0.64
CA PRO A 128 7.28 -8.14 -1.09
C PRO A 128 6.23 -7.04 -1.28
N PHE A 129 5.77 -6.86 -2.53
CA PHE A 129 4.67 -5.97 -2.85
C PHE A 129 3.47 -6.49 -2.09
N ARG A 130 3.09 -5.82 -1.00
CA ARG A 130 1.76 -6.02 -0.43
C ARG A 130 0.82 -5.49 -1.50
N THR A 131 0.27 -6.38 -2.32
CA THR A 131 -1.01 -6.10 -2.96
C THR A 131 -1.89 -5.50 -1.87
N PRO A 132 -2.63 -4.40 -2.12
CA PRO A 132 -3.63 -3.97 -1.17
C PRO A 132 -4.47 -5.20 -0.91
N GLN A 133 -4.27 -5.83 0.26
CA GLN A 133 -5.17 -6.87 0.65
C GLN A 133 -6.49 -6.11 0.72
N PRO A 134 -7.52 -6.54 -0.06
CA PRO A 134 -8.83 -5.95 0.08
C PRO A 134 -9.10 -5.94 1.58
N LYS A 135 -9.35 -4.76 2.14
CA LYS A 135 -9.39 -4.52 3.59
C LYS A 135 -10.01 -5.71 4.32
N GLY A 136 -9.20 -6.31 5.19
CA GLY A 136 -9.57 -7.50 5.94
C GLY A 136 -9.05 -8.77 5.29
N GLY A 137 -8.31 -9.56 6.07
CA GLY A 137 -8.02 -10.93 5.68
C GLY A 137 -9.28 -11.61 5.14
N SER A 138 -9.10 -12.51 4.20
CA SER A 138 -10.15 -13.43 3.73
C SER A 138 -10.70 -14.23 4.92
N GLN A 139 -11.54 -13.61 5.73
CA GLN A 139 -12.58 -14.33 6.43
C GLN A 139 -13.61 -14.55 5.34
N CYS A 140 -13.52 -15.74 4.75
CA CYS A 140 -14.45 -16.25 3.76
C CYS A 140 -15.88 -16.03 4.30
N CYS A 141 -16.54 -14.94 3.88
CA CYS A 141 -17.94 -14.68 4.20
C CYS A 141 -18.86 -15.43 3.23
N ASP A 142 -18.31 -16.40 2.52
CA ASP A 142 -19.03 -17.22 1.57
C ASP A 142 -19.49 -18.50 2.28
N LEU A 143 -20.79 -18.76 2.20
CA LEU A 143 -21.40 -20.00 2.66
C LEU A 143 -21.64 -20.89 1.45
N MET A 144 -21.17 -22.14 1.53
CA MET A 144 -21.50 -23.16 0.54
C MET A 144 -22.65 -24.01 1.07
N VAL A 145 -23.73 -24.07 0.31
CA VAL A 145 -24.90 -24.89 0.60
C VAL A 145 -24.84 -26.09 -0.33
N HIS A 146 -25.07 -27.29 0.20
CA HIS A 146 -25.04 -28.55 -0.53
C HIS A 146 -26.42 -29.23 -0.51
N ASN A 147 -26.55 -30.35 -1.23
CA ASN A 147 -27.77 -31.17 -1.28
C ASN A 147 -29.02 -30.44 -1.86
N LEU A 148 -28.82 -29.52 -2.79
CA LEU A 148 -29.93 -28.86 -3.48
C LEU A 148 -30.62 -29.80 -4.47
N PRO A 149 -31.95 -29.64 -4.67
CA PRO A 149 -32.70 -30.49 -5.59
C PRO A 149 -32.31 -30.22 -7.05
N LEU A 150 -31.81 -31.25 -7.73
CA LEU A 150 -31.45 -31.22 -9.15
C LEU A 150 -32.67 -31.31 -10.08
N ASP A 151 -33.81 -31.78 -9.56
CA ASP A 151 -35.07 -31.96 -10.30
C ASP A 151 -35.90 -30.67 -10.38
N LYS A 152 -35.49 -29.61 -9.67
CA LYS A 152 -36.20 -28.33 -9.61
C LYS A 152 -35.52 -27.26 -10.44
N GLU A 153 -36.33 -26.32 -10.92
CA GLU A 153 -35.83 -25.19 -11.70
C GLU A 153 -34.87 -24.33 -10.85
N PRO A 154 -33.69 -23.94 -11.38
CA PRO A 154 -32.71 -23.14 -10.64
C PRO A 154 -33.25 -21.82 -10.10
N SER A 155 -34.26 -21.22 -10.76
CA SER A 155 -34.89 -19.97 -10.33
C SER A 155 -35.69 -20.13 -9.01
N LEU A 156 -36.35 -21.28 -8.83
CA LEU A 156 -37.11 -21.61 -7.62
C LEU A 156 -36.17 -21.88 -6.45
N VAL A 157 -35.08 -22.61 -6.70
CA VAL A 157 -34.01 -22.85 -5.72
C VAL A 157 -33.35 -21.53 -5.32
N HIS A 158 -33.06 -20.66 -6.29
CA HIS A 158 -32.52 -19.33 -6.03
C HIS A 158 -33.46 -18.46 -5.16
N SER A 159 -34.76 -18.44 -5.47
CA SER A 159 -35.75 -17.71 -4.69
C SER A 159 -35.82 -18.21 -3.24
N ARG A 160 -35.82 -19.53 -3.04
CA ARG A 160 -35.84 -20.14 -1.71
C ARG A 160 -34.56 -19.84 -0.92
N LEU A 161 -33.39 -19.97 -1.53
CA LEU A 161 -32.11 -19.63 -0.90
C LEU A 161 -32.03 -18.16 -0.52
N ARG A 162 -32.54 -17.26 -1.38
CA ARG A 162 -32.64 -15.83 -1.09
C ARG A 162 -33.53 -15.57 0.13
N GLN A 163 -34.71 -16.19 0.22
CA GLN A 163 -35.58 -16.04 1.39
C GLN A 163 -34.90 -16.49 2.70
N LEU A 164 -34.10 -17.56 2.65
CA LEU A 164 -33.36 -18.06 3.80
C LEU A 164 -32.19 -17.13 4.18
N SER A 165 -31.55 -16.50 3.18
CA SER A 165 -30.37 -15.65 3.37
C SER A 165 -30.67 -14.17 3.64
N ASP A 166 -31.85 -13.68 3.25
CA ASP A 166 -32.23 -12.25 3.35
C ASP A 166 -32.19 -11.75 4.80
N ASN A 167 -32.62 -12.57 5.77
CA ASN A 167 -32.60 -12.23 7.21
C ASN A 167 -31.19 -12.05 7.78
N CYS A 168 -30.16 -12.57 7.10
CA CYS A 168 -28.76 -12.42 7.50
C CYS A 168 -27.98 -11.53 6.53
N GLY A 169 -28.66 -10.84 5.59
CA GLY A 169 -28.00 -9.97 4.60
C GLY A 169 -27.18 -10.72 3.54
N GLY A 170 -27.51 -11.99 3.29
CA GLY A 170 -26.82 -12.83 2.33
C GLY A 170 -27.33 -12.66 0.90
N ARG A 171 -26.41 -12.73 -0.07
CA ARG A 171 -26.70 -12.75 -1.51
C ARG A 171 -26.29 -14.08 -2.12
N VAL A 172 -27.18 -14.69 -2.90
CA VAL A 172 -26.87 -15.88 -3.69
C VAL A 172 -25.99 -15.45 -4.88
N LEU A 173 -24.81 -16.05 -5.02
CA LEU A 173 -23.86 -15.73 -6.10
C LEU A 173 -24.03 -16.65 -7.29
N SER A 174 -24.08 -17.96 -7.02
CA SER A 174 -24.18 -18.98 -8.06
C SER A 174 -24.81 -20.25 -7.51
N ILE A 175 -25.51 -20.97 -8.38
CA ILE A 175 -26.03 -22.31 -8.14
C ILE A 175 -25.42 -23.19 -9.22
N VAL A 176 -24.72 -24.24 -8.80
CA VAL A 176 -24.02 -25.17 -9.68
C VAL A 176 -24.33 -26.59 -9.21
N GLY A 177 -25.13 -27.30 -10.01
CA GLY A 177 -25.56 -28.66 -9.67
C GLY A 177 -26.36 -28.69 -8.37
N ASP A 178 -25.91 -29.50 -7.42
CA ASP A 178 -26.54 -29.69 -6.10
C ASP A 178 -26.03 -28.68 -5.06
N SER A 179 -25.25 -27.69 -5.46
CA SER A 179 -24.55 -26.79 -4.55
C SER A 179 -24.75 -25.33 -4.93
N ALA A 180 -24.80 -24.45 -3.93
CA ALA A 180 -24.89 -23.01 -4.13
C ALA A 180 -23.88 -22.26 -3.27
N ARG A 181 -23.41 -21.13 -3.80
CA ARG A 181 -22.52 -20.21 -3.10
C ARG A 181 -23.29 -18.95 -2.74
N LEU A 182 -23.33 -18.64 -1.45
CA LEU A 182 -23.90 -17.42 -0.90
C LEU A 182 -22.78 -16.55 -0.32
N ARG A 183 -22.95 -15.23 -0.34
CA ARG A 183 -22.01 -14.26 0.25
C ARG A 183 -22.72 -13.34 1.22
N PHE A 184 -22.10 -13.14 2.38
CA PHE A 184 -22.58 -12.27 3.44
C PHE A 184 -21.63 -11.09 3.65
N SER A 185 -22.14 -10.02 4.27
CA SER A 185 -21.38 -8.79 4.51
C SER A 185 -20.37 -8.92 5.65
N THR A 186 -20.63 -9.82 6.62
CA THR A 186 -19.76 -10.03 7.78
C THR A 186 -19.62 -11.53 8.13
N PRO A 187 -18.52 -11.95 8.78
CA PRO A 187 -18.33 -13.33 9.24
C PRO A 187 -19.36 -13.76 10.29
N ASP A 188 -19.85 -12.84 11.12
CA ASP A 188 -20.93 -13.12 12.07
C ASP A 188 -22.25 -13.38 11.36
N ASP A 189 -22.54 -12.67 10.26
CA ASP A 189 -23.69 -12.96 9.40
C ASP A 189 -23.57 -14.35 8.76
N THR A 190 -22.38 -14.71 8.25
CA THR A 190 -22.12 -16.05 7.70
C THR A 190 -22.34 -17.14 8.76
N ARG A 191 -21.86 -16.96 9.99
CA ARG A 191 -22.02 -17.94 11.08
C ARG A 191 -23.49 -18.06 11.52
N ARG A 192 -24.22 -16.95 11.56
CA ARG A 192 -25.67 -16.94 11.87
C ARG A 192 -26.46 -17.63 10.76
N ALA A 193 -26.15 -17.34 9.50
CA ALA A 193 -26.77 -17.96 8.35
C ALA A 193 -26.48 -19.47 8.32
N CYS A 194 -25.24 -19.90 8.55
CA CYS A 194 -24.86 -21.31 8.62
C CYS A 194 -25.73 -22.07 9.63
N LYS A 195 -25.81 -21.61 10.89
CA LYS A 195 -26.64 -22.26 11.92
C LYS A 195 -28.13 -22.28 11.62
N ARG A 196 -28.62 -21.31 10.84
CA ARG A 196 -30.04 -21.18 10.51
C ARG A 196 -30.43 -22.00 9.29
N MET A 197 -29.53 -22.12 8.32
CA MET A 197 -29.76 -22.85 7.08
C MET A 197 -29.44 -24.34 7.22
N ASP A 198 -28.64 -24.72 8.22
CA ASP A 198 -28.33 -26.12 8.53
C ASP A 198 -29.60 -26.88 8.96
N GLY A 199 -30.01 -27.86 8.16
CA GLY A 199 -31.20 -28.68 8.38
C GLY A 199 -32.54 -28.10 7.89
N GLU A 200 -32.52 -26.95 7.20
CA GLU A 200 -33.70 -26.36 6.58
C GLU A 200 -34.12 -27.11 5.31
N ASP A 201 -35.44 -27.22 5.10
CA ASP A 201 -35.97 -27.92 3.93
C ASP A 201 -36.00 -27.00 2.70
N VAL A 202 -35.33 -27.45 1.63
CA VAL A 202 -35.34 -26.87 0.29
C VAL A 202 -35.97 -27.88 -0.67
N PHE A 203 -37.30 -27.85 -0.72
CA PHE A 203 -38.13 -28.69 -1.62
C PHE A 203 -37.92 -30.21 -1.44
N GLY A 204 -37.84 -30.68 -0.20
CA GLY A 204 -37.71 -32.10 0.14
C GLY A 204 -36.28 -32.57 0.41
N ARG A 205 -35.31 -31.64 0.45
CA ARG A 205 -33.90 -31.91 0.78
C ARG A 205 -33.42 -30.97 1.89
N LYS A 206 -32.70 -31.54 2.85
CA LYS A 206 -32.12 -30.87 4.02
C LYS A 206 -30.61 -30.87 3.96
#